data_AF-A0A672UFH8-F1
#
_entry.id   AF-A0A672UFH8-F1
#
_cell.length_a   1.000
_cell.length_b   1.000
_cell.length_c   1.000
_cell.angle_alpha   90.00
_cell.angle_beta   90.00
_cell.angle_gamma   90.00
#
_symmetry.space_group_name_H-M   'P 1'
#
loop_
_entity.id
_entity.type
_entity.pdbx_description
1 polymer ?
#
loop_
_entity_poly.entity_id
_entity_poly.type
_entity_poly.pdbx_seq_one_letter_code
_entity_poly.pdbx_strand_id
1 'polypeptide(L)'
;MLKKDSERRATLHRILTEDQEEVVRNLMEALAQGAEEPKLKWEHITTLVSSLREFVRSTDRKIIATTLSKLKLELDFDSHGISQVQLVLFGFQDAVNKVLRNHNIKPHWMFALDSIIRKAVQTAITILVPELRPHFSLASESDTADQDDVEVEDQDEQPQNQNIQQPCIVMEDAVATSGVSTLSSTVSHDSQAAHRSLSVQLGRLKLETNRLLEELVQKEREFQVLLHQAIEEKDQEIRNLRLRSQPIDIPGLSLCHRHSTGTRTEDPDLISWLTVQGADEATINKFLAEDYTLMDVLCYVTRDDLKCLRLRGGMLCTLWKAITDFRGKHA
;
A
#
# COMPACT_ATOMS: atom_id res chain seq x y z
N MET A 1 -6.80 -0.09 -40.25
CA MET A 1 -5.84 -0.45 -39.18
C MET A 1 -6.08 -1.83 -38.55
N LEU A 2 -7.33 -2.30 -38.40
CA LEU A 2 -7.67 -3.51 -37.63
C LEU A 2 -7.10 -4.83 -38.18
N LYS A 3 -6.94 -4.99 -39.51
CA LYS A 3 -6.47 -6.24 -40.11
C LYS A 3 -5.00 -6.56 -39.76
N LYS A 4 -4.12 -5.55 -39.85
CA LYS A 4 -2.70 -5.68 -39.46
C LYS A 4 -2.55 -5.90 -37.95
N ASP A 5 -3.40 -5.30 -37.12
CA ASP A 5 -3.42 -5.51 -35.67
C ASP A 5 -3.83 -6.96 -35.32
N SER A 6 -4.88 -7.46 -35.97
CA SER A 6 -5.34 -8.85 -35.81
C SER A 6 -4.27 -9.87 -36.21
N GLU A 7 -3.56 -9.66 -37.31
CA GLU A 7 -2.44 -10.52 -37.76
C GLU A 7 -1.29 -10.54 -36.75
N ARG A 8 -0.91 -9.38 -36.20
CA ARG A 8 0.11 -9.27 -35.14
C ARG A 8 -0.29 -10.03 -33.89
N ARG A 9 -1.54 -9.86 -33.45
CA ARG A 9 -2.09 -10.54 -32.26
C ARG A 9 -2.19 -12.05 -32.45
N ALA A 10 -2.60 -12.51 -33.63
CA ALA A 10 -2.62 -13.94 -33.96
C ALA A 10 -1.22 -14.55 -33.95
N THR A 11 -0.24 -13.85 -34.51
CA THR A 11 1.17 -14.27 -34.49
C THR A 11 1.72 -14.34 -33.07
N LEU A 12 1.50 -13.31 -32.26
CA LEU A 12 1.92 -13.27 -30.86
C LEU A 12 1.27 -14.39 -30.05
N HIS A 13 -0.04 -14.59 -30.22
CA HIS A 13 -0.78 -15.66 -29.55
C HIS A 13 -0.22 -17.05 -29.89
N ARG A 14 0.10 -17.30 -31.18
CA ARG A 14 0.71 -18.57 -31.61
C ARG A 14 2.05 -18.82 -30.92
N ILE A 15 2.94 -17.82 -30.92
CA ILE A 15 4.26 -17.93 -30.27
C ILE A 15 4.11 -18.15 -28.76
N LEU A 16 3.25 -17.37 -28.08
CA LEU A 16 2.95 -17.56 -26.65
C LEU A 16 2.27 -18.91 -26.34
N THR A 17 1.75 -19.61 -27.35
CA THR A 17 1.22 -20.97 -27.19
C THR A 17 2.31 -22.02 -27.35
N GLU A 18 3.16 -21.87 -28.36
CA GLU A 18 4.27 -22.79 -28.66
C GLU A 18 5.34 -22.75 -27.56
N ASP A 19 5.70 -21.56 -27.08
CA ASP A 19 6.81 -21.35 -26.13
C ASP A 19 6.32 -21.02 -24.72
N GLN A 20 5.10 -21.42 -24.36
CA GLN A 20 4.52 -21.08 -23.05
C GLN A 20 5.42 -21.50 -21.88
N GLU A 21 5.95 -22.73 -21.93
CA GLU A 21 6.81 -23.26 -20.88
C GLU A 21 8.10 -22.47 -20.74
N GLU A 22 8.67 -22.01 -21.86
CA GLU A 22 9.91 -21.24 -21.86
C GLU A 22 9.69 -19.83 -21.30
N VAL A 23 8.55 -19.20 -21.60
CA VAL A 23 8.16 -17.93 -20.97
C VAL A 23 8.00 -18.11 -19.45
N VAL A 24 7.33 -19.16 -19.00
CA VAL A 24 7.14 -19.43 -17.56
C VAL A 24 8.49 -19.73 -16.88
N ARG A 25 9.38 -20.48 -17.53
CA ARG A 25 10.74 -20.77 -17.01
C ARG A 25 11.53 -19.49 -16.82
N ASN A 26 11.54 -18.61 -17.81
CA ASN A 26 12.25 -17.33 -17.75
C ASN A 26 11.69 -16.42 -16.64
N LEU A 27 10.37 -16.44 -16.40
CA LEU A 27 9.73 -15.70 -15.32
C LEU A 27 10.05 -16.26 -13.93
N MET A 28 10.07 -17.59 -13.79
CA MET A 28 10.48 -18.25 -12.56
C MET A 28 11.95 -17.98 -12.23
N GLU A 29 12.83 -17.98 -13.24
CA GLU A 29 14.24 -17.63 -13.08
C GLU A 29 14.40 -16.17 -12.65
N ALA A 30 13.69 -15.24 -13.29
CA ALA A 30 13.70 -13.82 -12.91
C ALA A 30 13.18 -13.61 -11.47
N LEU A 31 12.17 -14.37 -11.04
CA LEU A 31 11.67 -14.33 -9.67
C LEU A 31 12.66 -14.92 -8.66
N ALA A 32 13.34 -16.00 -9.02
CA ALA A 32 14.34 -16.67 -8.18
C ALA A 32 15.64 -15.87 -8.00
N GLN A 33 15.92 -14.91 -8.89
CA GLN A 33 17.03 -13.95 -8.73
C GLN A 33 16.74 -12.87 -7.66
N GLY A 34 15.51 -12.76 -7.18
CA GLY A 34 15.16 -11.89 -6.05
C GLY A 34 15.74 -12.41 -4.73
N ALA A 35 15.95 -11.50 -3.76
CA ALA A 35 16.46 -11.85 -2.44
C ALA A 35 15.45 -12.59 -1.54
N GLU A 36 14.20 -12.72 -1.98
CA GLU A 36 13.07 -13.21 -1.19
C GLU A 36 12.55 -14.56 -1.69
N GLU A 37 12.09 -15.42 -0.77
CA GLU A 37 11.56 -16.74 -1.13
C GLU A 37 10.34 -16.62 -2.06
N PRO A 38 10.32 -17.36 -3.19
CA PRO A 38 9.21 -17.34 -4.13
C PRO A 38 7.98 -18.03 -3.51
N LYS A 39 6.94 -17.25 -3.20
CA LYS A 39 5.61 -17.77 -2.83
C LYS A 39 4.82 -18.19 -4.08
N LEU A 40 5.13 -17.60 -5.23
CA LEU A 40 4.52 -18.01 -6.50
C LEU A 40 5.01 -19.39 -6.94
N LYS A 41 4.05 -20.29 -7.13
CA LYS A 41 4.29 -21.60 -7.73
C LYS A 41 4.26 -21.50 -9.26
N TRP A 42 4.86 -22.49 -9.90
CA TRP A 42 4.81 -22.68 -11.36
C TRP A 42 3.38 -22.55 -11.92
N GLU A 43 2.40 -23.14 -11.23
CA GLU A 43 0.99 -23.12 -11.62
C GLU A 43 0.40 -21.69 -11.65
N HIS A 44 0.78 -20.85 -10.69
CA HIS A 44 0.33 -19.46 -10.61
C HIS A 44 0.85 -18.64 -11.80
N ILE A 45 2.16 -18.76 -12.10
CA ILE A 45 2.77 -18.07 -13.25
C ILE A 45 2.19 -18.59 -14.57
N THR A 46 2.03 -19.90 -14.70
CA THR A 46 1.43 -20.53 -15.89
C THR A 46 0.02 -20.01 -16.15
N THR A 47 -0.79 -19.89 -15.09
CA THR A 47 -2.16 -19.37 -15.15
C THR A 47 -2.16 -17.89 -15.55
N LEU A 48 -1.26 -17.09 -14.99
CA LEU A 48 -1.10 -15.67 -15.34
C LEU A 48 -0.70 -15.49 -16.81
N VAL A 49 0.33 -16.20 -17.28
CA VAL A 49 0.81 -16.19 -18.68
C VAL A 49 -0.31 -16.61 -19.63
N SER A 50 -1.06 -17.65 -19.28
CA SER A 50 -2.22 -18.11 -20.07
C SER A 50 -3.30 -17.02 -20.19
N SER A 51 -3.56 -16.28 -19.11
CA SER A 51 -4.54 -15.17 -19.14
C SER A 51 -4.06 -13.98 -19.97
N LEU A 52 -2.77 -13.62 -19.91
CA LEU A 52 -2.18 -12.57 -20.73
C LEU A 52 -2.20 -12.93 -22.21
N ARG A 53 -1.88 -14.18 -22.56
CA ARG A 53 -2.00 -14.69 -23.93
C ARG A 53 -3.44 -14.60 -24.44
N GLU A 54 -4.40 -15.01 -23.63
CA GLU A 54 -5.81 -15.01 -24.02
C GLU A 54 -6.34 -13.57 -24.17
N PHE A 55 -5.86 -12.64 -23.34
CA PHE A 55 -6.08 -11.21 -23.52
C PHE A 55 -5.47 -10.67 -24.83
N VAL A 56 -4.26 -11.10 -25.21
CA VAL A 56 -3.66 -10.73 -26.51
C VAL A 56 -4.56 -11.16 -27.66
N ARG A 57 -5.30 -12.26 -27.57
CA ARG A 57 -6.24 -12.69 -28.61
C ARG A 57 -7.54 -11.89 -28.62
N SER A 58 -8.22 -11.79 -27.48
CA SER A 58 -9.60 -11.27 -27.38
C SER A 58 -9.71 -9.80 -26.97
N THR A 59 -8.67 -9.22 -26.35
CA THR A 59 -8.66 -7.91 -25.67
C THR A 59 -9.69 -7.76 -24.56
N ASP A 60 -10.30 -8.87 -24.09
CA ASP A 60 -11.28 -8.80 -23.02
C ASP A 60 -10.57 -8.68 -21.66
N ARG A 61 -10.71 -7.49 -21.05
CA ARG A 61 -10.15 -7.17 -19.73
C ARG A 61 -10.68 -8.10 -18.62
N LYS A 62 -11.85 -8.71 -18.81
CA LYS A 62 -12.45 -9.64 -17.84
C LYS A 62 -11.60 -10.89 -17.63
N ILE A 63 -10.87 -11.35 -18.65
CA ILE A 63 -10.01 -12.54 -18.56
C ILE A 63 -8.89 -12.31 -17.54
N ILE A 64 -8.22 -11.17 -17.64
CA ILE A 64 -7.15 -10.80 -16.70
C ILE A 64 -7.75 -10.54 -15.32
N ALA A 65 -8.88 -9.84 -15.23
CA ALA A 65 -9.52 -9.55 -13.95
C ALA A 65 -9.92 -10.82 -13.18
N THR A 66 -10.58 -11.77 -13.84
CA THR A 66 -10.97 -13.04 -13.23
C THR A 66 -9.76 -13.86 -12.79
N THR A 67 -8.71 -13.90 -13.62
CA THR A 67 -7.48 -14.62 -13.28
C THR A 67 -6.74 -13.98 -12.11
N LEU A 68 -6.58 -12.65 -12.10
CA LEU A 68 -5.94 -11.93 -11.00
C LEU A 68 -6.76 -12.03 -9.70
N SER A 69 -8.09 -12.01 -9.77
CA SER A 69 -8.95 -12.25 -8.60
C SER A 69 -8.76 -13.66 -8.03
N LYS A 70 -8.66 -14.67 -8.90
CA LYS A 70 -8.38 -16.05 -8.48
C LYS A 70 -7.00 -16.18 -7.84
N LEU A 71 -5.96 -15.62 -8.46
CA LEU A 71 -4.61 -15.60 -7.92
C LEU A 71 -4.51 -14.85 -6.59
N LYS A 72 -5.20 -13.71 -6.44
CA LYS A 72 -5.29 -12.97 -5.18
C LYS A 72 -5.88 -13.81 -4.05
N LEU A 73 -6.91 -14.60 -4.36
CA LEU A 73 -7.55 -15.50 -3.40
C LEU A 73 -6.64 -16.68 -3.03
N GLU A 74 -5.96 -17.30 -4.01
CA GLU A 74 -5.00 -18.40 -3.78
C GLU A 74 -3.76 -17.96 -2.98
N LEU A 75 -3.44 -16.66 -3.03
CA LEU A 75 -2.37 -16.04 -2.26
C LEU A 75 -2.87 -15.42 -0.94
N ASP A 76 -4.12 -15.65 -0.53
CA ASP A 76 -4.73 -15.13 0.70
C ASP A 76 -4.61 -13.59 0.86
N PHE A 77 -4.56 -12.84 -0.25
CA PHE A 77 -4.32 -11.39 -0.25
C PHE A 77 -3.01 -10.96 0.44
N ASP A 78 -2.02 -11.84 0.52
CA ASP A 78 -0.71 -11.58 1.11
C ASP A 78 0.06 -10.53 0.32
N SER A 79 0.52 -9.46 0.99
CA SER A 79 1.21 -8.34 0.34
C SER A 79 2.46 -8.80 -0.43
N HIS A 80 3.23 -9.72 0.14
CA HIS A 80 4.42 -10.30 -0.48
C HIS A 80 4.09 -11.08 -1.76
N GLY A 81 3.07 -11.96 -1.69
CA GLY A 81 2.54 -12.66 -2.86
C GLY A 81 2.08 -11.70 -3.97
N ILE A 82 1.38 -10.62 -3.62
CA ILE A 82 0.94 -9.61 -4.59
C ILE A 82 2.13 -8.87 -5.21
N SER A 83 3.14 -8.49 -4.43
CA SER A 83 4.37 -7.87 -4.94
C SER A 83 5.12 -8.79 -5.91
N GLN A 84 5.18 -10.09 -5.63
CA GLN A 84 5.76 -11.06 -6.56
C GLN A 84 4.94 -11.17 -7.87
N VAL A 85 3.60 -11.10 -7.81
CA VAL A 85 2.76 -11.06 -9.02
C VAL A 85 3.07 -9.81 -9.85
N GLN A 86 3.26 -8.66 -9.21
CA GLN A 86 3.69 -7.44 -9.91
C GLN A 86 5.05 -7.63 -10.59
N LEU A 87 6.03 -8.20 -9.90
CA LEU A 87 7.35 -8.47 -10.47
C LEU A 87 7.27 -9.39 -11.69
N VAL A 88 6.46 -10.45 -11.62
CA VAL A 88 6.21 -11.35 -12.76
C VAL A 88 5.53 -10.61 -13.91
N LEU A 89 4.58 -9.71 -13.64
CA LEU A 89 3.97 -8.87 -14.67
C LEU A 89 4.97 -7.92 -15.34
N PHE A 90 5.87 -7.31 -14.58
CA PHE A 90 6.95 -6.46 -15.13
C PHE A 90 7.94 -7.28 -15.96
N GLY A 91 8.35 -8.46 -15.46
CA GLY A 91 9.25 -9.37 -16.16
C GLY A 91 8.64 -10.08 -17.37
N PHE A 92 7.31 -10.05 -17.54
CA PHE A 92 6.63 -10.70 -18.67
C PHE A 92 7.09 -10.17 -20.01
N GLN A 93 7.32 -8.87 -20.12
CA GLN A 93 7.81 -8.27 -21.36
C GLN A 93 9.18 -8.84 -21.76
N ASP A 94 10.13 -8.89 -20.83
CA ASP A 94 11.47 -9.38 -21.11
C ASP A 94 11.48 -10.88 -21.39
N ALA A 95 10.70 -11.66 -20.64
CA ALA A 95 10.55 -13.10 -20.87
C ALA A 95 10.01 -13.40 -22.27
N VAL A 96 8.99 -12.67 -22.71
CA VAL A 96 8.43 -12.84 -24.06
C VAL A 96 9.40 -12.31 -25.12
N ASN A 97 10.07 -11.19 -24.90
CA ASN A 97 11.07 -10.67 -25.84
C ASN A 97 12.25 -11.62 -26.03
N LYS A 98 12.69 -12.33 -24.98
CA LYS A 98 13.73 -13.37 -25.08
C LYS A 98 13.29 -14.51 -26.01
N VAL A 99 12.04 -14.95 -25.90
CA VAL A 99 11.45 -15.98 -26.79
C VAL A 99 11.27 -15.44 -28.21
N LEU A 100 10.76 -14.22 -28.39
CA LEU A 100 10.55 -13.61 -29.71
C LEU A 100 11.85 -13.47 -30.51
N ARG A 101 12.99 -13.23 -29.83
CA ARG A 101 14.31 -13.19 -30.48
C ARG A 101 14.74 -14.54 -31.05
N ASN A 102 14.26 -15.65 -30.49
CA ASN A 102 14.55 -17.01 -31.01
C ASN A 102 13.78 -17.32 -32.30
N HIS A 103 12.69 -16.61 -32.59
CA HIS A 103 11.82 -16.84 -33.76
C HIS A 103 12.22 -16.04 -35.02
N ASN A 104 13.41 -15.44 -35.06
CA ASN A 104 13.92 -14.64 -36.20
C ASN A 104 12.92 -13.57 -36.71
N ILE A 105 12.24 -12.89 -35.79
CA ILE A 105 11.23 -11.88 -36.11
C ILE A 105 11.90 -10.57 -36.56
N LYS A 106 11.39 -9.97 -37.63
CA LYS A 106 11.92 -8.68 -38.14
C LYS A 106 11.76 -7.56 -37.10
N PRO A 107 12.70 -6.59 -37.02
CA PRO A 107 12.66 -5.53 -36.00
C PRO A 107 11.34 -4.76 -35.93
N HIS A 108 10.77 -4.37 -37.08
CA HIS A 108 9.47 -3.66 -37.11
C HIS A 108 8.28 -4.49 -36.58
N TRP A 109 8.32 -5.82 -36.70
CA TRP A 109 7.32 -6.68 -36.07
C TRP A 109 7.56 -6.78 -34.58
N MET A 110 8.82 -6.93 -34.15
CA MET A 110 9.18 -6.96 -32.74
C MET A 110 8.66 -5.71 -32.01
N PHE A 111 8.84 -4.49 -32.55
CA PHE A 111 8.26 -3.27 -31.98
C PHE A 111 6.72 -3.31 -31.87
N ALA A 112 6.04 -3.84 -32.88
CA ALA A 112 4.59 -3.92 -32.88
C ALA A 112 4.04 -4.96 -31.87
N LEU A 113 4.71 -6.10 -31.74
CA LEU A 113 4.37 -7.13 -30.74
C LEU A 113 4.67 -6.63 -29.33
N ASP A 114 5.80 -5.95 -29.16
CA ASP A 114 6.24 -5.34 -27.91
C ASP A 114 5.25 -4.27 -27.41
N SER A 115 4.67 -3.47 -28.31
CA SER A 115 3.56 -2.56 -27.99
C SER A 115 2.32 -3.29 -27.47
N ILE A 116 1.96 -4.43 -28.07
CA ILE A 116 0.81 -5.24 -27.63
C ILE A 116 1.07 -5.85 -26.24
N ILE A 117 2.30 -6.36 -26.02
CA ILE A 117 2.72 -6.92 -24.73
C ILE A 117 2.68 -5.84 -23.64
N ARG A 118 3.22 -4.65 -23.90
CA ARG A 118 3.13 -3.48 -23.00
C ARG A 118 1.69 -3.19 -22.59
N LYS A 119 0.78 -3.13 -23.56
CA LYS A 119 -0.65 -2.88 -23.30
C LYS A 119 -1.29 -3.97 -22.43
N ALA A 120 -0.93 -5.23 -22.66
CA ALA A 120 -1.42 -6.35 -21.84
C ALA A 120 -0.91 -6.26 -20.40
N VAL A 121 0.38 -6.01 -20.21
CA VAL A 121 1.03 -5.85 -18.90
C VAL A 121 0.45 -4.64 -18.16
N GLN A 122 0.35 -3.48 -18.79
CA GLN A 122 -0.24 -2.27 -18.20
C GLN A 122 -1.70 -2.50 -17.76
N THR A 123 -2.49 -3.20 -18.59
CA THR A 123 -3.87 -3.56 -18.24
C THR A 123 -3.89 -4.44 -16.99
N ALA A 124 -3.02 -5.44 -16.92
CA ALA A 124 -2.92 -6.33 -15.76
C ALA A 124 -2.48 -5.59 -14.49
N ILE A 125 -1.46 -4.72 -14.57
CA ILE A 125 -1.00 -3.92 -13.43
C ILE A 125 -2.10 -2.98 -12.93
N THR A 126 -2.83 -2.32 -13.84
CA THR A 126 -3.94 -1.41 -13.48
C THR A 126 -5.07 -2.15 -12.77
N ILE A 127 -5.31 -3.41 -13.09
CA ILE A 127 -6.30 -4.26 -12.42
C ILE A 127 -5.76 -4.80 -11.09
N LEU A 128 -4.47 -5.16 -11.04
CA LEU A 128 -3.81 -5.69 -9.85
C LEU A 128 -3.72 -4.62 -8.75
N VAL A 129 -3.29 -3.40 -9.10
CA VAL A 129 -3.12 -2.25 -8.20
C VAL A 129 -3.79 -1.02 -8.81
N PRO A 130 -5.09 -0.78 -8.51
CA PRO A 130 -5.84 0.38 -8.99
C PRO A 130 -5.23 1.73 -8.56
N GLU A 131 -4.47 1.73 -7.47
CA GLU A 131 -3.83 2.92 -6.88
C GLU A 131 -2.70 3.52 -7.75
N LEU A 132 -2.14 2.76 -8.70
CA LEU A 132 -1.08 3.22 -9.61
C LEU A 132 -1.59 3.86 -10.91
N ARG A 133 -2.91 4.00 -11.09
CA ARG A 133 -3.55 4.55 -12.31
C ARG A 133 -3.02 5.92 -12.77
N PRO A 134 -2.60 6.87 -11.89
CA PRO A 134 -2.04 8.15 -12.34
C PRO A 134 -0.69 8.04 -13.06
N HIS A 135 0.09 6.99 -12.82
CA HIS A 135 1.47 6.87 -13.34
C HIS A 135 1.56 6.24 -14.75
N PHE A 136 0.57 5.46 -15.18
CA PHE A 136 0.61 4.75 -16.47
C PHE A 136 -0.14 5.48 -17.61
N SER A 137 -1.09 6.36 -17.29
CA SER A 137 -1.86 7.09 -18.31
C SER A 137 -1.05 8.19 -19.03
N LEU A 138 0.09 8.63 -18.47
CA LEU A 138 0.88 9.73 -19.03
C LEU A 138 1.97 9.30 -20.03
N ALA A 139 2.31 8.01 -20.11
CA ALA A 139 3.43 7.54 -20.92
C ALA A 139 3.04 6.88 -22.26
N SER A 140 1.74 6.70 -22.55
CA SER A 140 1.30 5.91 -23.71
C SER A 140 0.68 6.72 -24.86
N GLU A 141 0.63 8.05 -24.80
CA GLU A 141 0.08 8.89 -25.89
C GLU A 141 1.09 9.82 -26.57
N SER A 142 2.36 9.85 -26.15
CA SER A 142 3.38 10.69 -26.78
C SER A 142 4.46 9.85 -27.46
N ASP A 143 4.13 9.25 -28.60
CA ASP A 143 5.17 8.82 -29.56
C ASP A 143 4.61 8.75 -30.98
N THR A 144 4.49 9.93 -31.60
CA THR A 144 4.45 10.09 -33.06
C THR A 144 5.63 10.97 -33.44
N ALA A 145 6.77 10.35 -33.73
CA ALA A 145 7.85 11.00 -34.45
C ALA A 145 8.11 10.21 -35.74
N ASP A 146 8.01 10.89 -36.87
CA ASP A 146 8.91 10.83 -38.04
C ASP A 146 8.49 11.97 -39.00
N GLN A 147 9.32 13.02 -39.12
CA GLN A 147 10.33 13.28 -40.19
C GLN A 147 9.66 13.87 -41.46
N ASP A 148 10.08 14.96 -42.11
CA ASP A 148 11.29 15.80 -42.16
C ASP A 148 10.87 17.20 -42.69
N ASP A 149 11.58 18.27 -42.34
CA ASP A 149 12.43 19.04 -43.28
C ASP A 149 12.96 20.35 -42.66
N VAL A 150 14.17 20.66 -43.11
CA VAL A 150 15.17 21.65 -42.68
C VAL A 150 14.82 23.11 -43.05
N GLU A 151 15.37 24.05 -42.25
CA GLU A 151 15.99 25.36 -42.60
C GLU A 151 15.88 26.30 -41.37
N VAL A 152 16.93 26.48 -40.55
CA VAL A 152 18.14 27.34 -40.67
C VAL A 152 17.85 28.83 -40.38
N GLU A 153 18.68 29.40 -39.48
CA GLU A 153 18.92 30.83 -39.16
C GLU A 153 17.82 31.57 -38.36
N ASP A 154 18.06 32.40 -37.35
CA ASP A 154 19.27 32.94 -36.72
C ASP A 154 18.88 33.58 -35.36
N GLN A 155 19.84 33.66 -34.41
CA GLN A 155 20.13 34.72 -33.40
C GLN A 155 18.97 35.63 -32.88
N ASP A 156 18.75 35.89 -31.58
CA ASP A 156 19.70 36.39 -30.57
C ASP A 156 19.05 36.53 -29.15
N GLU A 157 19.92 36.55 -28.12
CA GLU A 157 19.86 37.25 -26.81
C GLU A 157 18.68 37.14 -25.80
N GLN A 158 18.91 36.33 -24.75
CA GLN A 158 18.86 36.62 -23.28
C GLN A 158 17.69 37.41 -22.57
N PRO A 159 17.56 37.30 -21.22
CA PRO A 159 16.30 37.04 -20.51
C PRO A 159 15.75 38.23 -19.70
N GLN A 160 14.46 38.23 -19.28
CA GLN A 160 14.01 38.77 -17.96
C GLN A 160 12.49 38.65 -17.65
N ASN A 161 12.25 38.16 -16.43
CA ASN A 161 11.25 38.44 -15.38
C ASN A 161 10.09 39.47 -15.56
N GLN A 162 8.96 39.11 -14.89
CA GLN A 162 7.92 39.94 -14.22
C GLN A 162 6.71 40.55 -15.00
N ASN A 163 5.53 39.97 -14.71
CA ASN A 163 4.30 40.58 -14.12
C ASN A 163 3.56 41.77 -14.80
N ILE A 164 2.22 41.73 -14.66
CA ILE A 164 1.23 42.84 -14.62
C ILE A 164 0.39 43.18 -15.90
N GLN A 165 -0.92 42.88 -15.78
CA GLN A 165 -2.16 43.56 -16.22
C GLN A 165 -2.53 43.83 -17.71
N GLN A 166 -3.76 43.37 -18.03
CA GLN A 166 -4.81 43.88 -18.95
C GLN A 166 -4.94 45.44 -18.99
N PRO A 167 -5.63 46.14 -19.95
CA PRO A 167 -6.75 45.70 -20.81
C PRO A 167 -6.91 46.34 -22.24
N CYS A 168 -7.91 45.84 -22.99
CA CYS A 168 -8.83 46.47 -23.98
C CYS A 168 -8.38 47.67 -24.86
N ILE A 169 -8.67 47.63 -26.18
CA ILE A 169 -9.43 48.66 -26.95
C ILE A 169 -9.49 48.32 -28.48
N VAL A 170 -10.71 48.10 -28.97
CA VAL A 170 -11.44 48.76 -30.08
C VAL A 170 -10.88 48.78 -31.54
N MET A 171 -11.78 48.29 -32.43
CA MET A 171 -12.16 48.71 -33.79
C MET A 171 -11.50 48.19 -35.07
N GLU A 172 -12.43 47.74 -35.92
CA GLU A 172 -12.40 47.53 -37.37
C GLU A 172 -11.88 48.76 -38.15
N ASP A 173 -11.12 48.51 -39.20
CA ASP A 173 -11.32 49.20 -40.46
C ASP A 173 -10.94 48.29 -41.65
N ALA A 174 -11.61 48.57 -42.76
CA ALA A 174 -11.87 47.71 -43.89
C ALA A 174 -10.75 47.67 -44.95
N VAL A 175 -10.78 46.62 -45.77
CA VAL A 175 -11.05 46.66 -47.23
C VAL A 175 -10.37 45.47 -47.94
N ALA A 176 -11.26 44.63 -48.49
CA ALA A 176 -11.17 43.75 -49.65
C ALA A 176 -9.80 43.45 -50.31
N THR A 177 -9.50 42.14 -50.43
CA THR A 177 -9.26 41.55 -51.75
C THR A 177 -9.95 40.20 -51.88
N SER A 178 -10.58 40.01 -53.03
CA SER A 178 -11.38 38.86 -53.45
C SER A 178 -10.52 37.63 -53.71
N GLY A 179 -11.04 36.44 -53.39
CA GLY A 179 -10.62 35.23 -54.08
C GLY A 179 -10.99 33.93 -53.39
N VAL A 180 -12.19 33.42 -53.68
CA VAL A 180 -12.53 31.98 -53.65
C VAL A 180 -12.42 31.30 -52.27
N SER A 181 -13.57 31.04 -51.64
CA SER A 181 -13.68 29.99 -50.62
C SER A 181 -15.06 29.35 -50.68
N THR A 182 -15.31 28.65 -51.77
CA THR A 182 -16.27 27.54 -51.75
C THR A 182 -15.50 26.29 -51.30
N LEU A 183 -16.02 25.66 -50.23
CA LEU A 183 -15.83 24.25 -49.82
C LEU A 183 -14.90 23.87 -48.62
N SER A 184 -14.41 24.79 -47.78
CA SER A 184 -13.64 24.41 -46.55
C SER A 184 -14.18 24.91 -45.21
N SER A 185 -15.41 25.42 -45.12
CA SER A 185 -15.93 25.97 -43.86
C SER A 185 -16.62 24.96 -42.93
N THR A 186 -16.98 23.76 -43.40
CA THR A 186 -17.72 22.78 -42.59
C THR A 186 -16.83 21.94 -41.67
N VAL A 187 -15.58 21.64 -42.07
CA VAL A 187 -14.65 20.80 -41.28
C VAL A 187 -13.98 21.60 -40.14
N SER A 188 -13.73 22.90 -40.36
CA SER A 188 -13.16 23.81 -39.36
C SER A 188 -14.13 24.16 -38.25
N HIS A 189 -15.44 24.17 -38.54
CA HIS A 189 -16.47 24.45 -37.55
C HIS A 189 -16.69 23.27 -36.60
N ASP A 190 -16.58 22.02 -37.11
CA ASP A 190 -16.72 20.80 -36.33
C ASP A 190 -15.55 20.59 -35.35
N SER A 191 -14.33 20.84 -35.81
CA SER A 191 -13.11 20.78 -34.97
C SER A 191 -13.10 21.88 -33.89
N GLN A 192 -13.54 23.10 -34.22
CA GLN A 192 -13.72 24.15 -33.20
C GLN A 192 -14.88 23.86 -32.24
N ALA A 193 -15.98 23.26 -32.69
CA ALA A 193 -17.10 22.87 -31.83
C ALA A 193 -16.70 21.74 -30.87
N ALA A 194 -15.94 20.75 -31.35
CA ALA A 194 -15.35 19.70 -30.54
C ALA A 194 -14.38 20.28 -29.49
N HIS A 195 -13.51 21.22 -29.88
CA HIS A 195 -12.59 21.89 -28.96
C HIS A 195 -13.33 22.70 -27.88
N ARG A 196 -14.41 23.41 -28.24
CA ARG A 196 -15.28 24.12 -27.28
C ARG A 196 -15.99 23.15 -26.32
N SER A 197 -16.50 22.02 -26.82
CA SER A 197 -17.13 20.97 -26.01
C SER A 197 -16.14 20.37 -25.00
N LEU A 198 -14.93 20.06 -25.45
CA LEU A 198 -13.85 19.55 -24.59
C LEU A 198 -13.43 20.58 -23.53
N SER A 199 -13.33 21.86 -23.90
CA SER A 199 -13.03 22.95 -22.96
C SER A 199 -14.10 23.09 -21.88
N VAL A 200 -15.39 22.96 -22.23
CA VAL A 200 -16.50 22.96 -21.27
C VAL A 200 -16.45 21.75 -20.34
N GLN A 201 -16.16 20.55 -20.87
CA GLN A 201 -16.00 19.35 -20.05
C GLN A 201 -14.81 19.46 -19.10
N LEU A 202 -13.68 20.00 -19.56
CA LEU A 202 -12.51 20.27 -18.74
C LEU A 202 -12.84 21.27 -17.62
N GLY A 203 -13.58 22.33 -17.92
CA GLY A 203 -14.06 23.30 -16.93
C GLY A 203 -14.96 22.66 -15.87
N ARG A 204 -15.89 21.78 -16.29
CA ARG A 204 -16.74 21.02 -15.37
C ARG A 204 -15.94 20.07 -14.49
N LEU A 205 -14.99 19.33 -15.05
CA LEU A 205 -14.13 18.45 -14.27
C LEU A 205 -13.27 19.23 -13.28
N LYS A 206 -12.72 20.39 -13.68
CA LYS A 206 -11.94 21.25 -12.79
C LYS A 206 -12.76 21.76 -11.60
N LEU A 207 -14.01 22.16 -11.84
CA LEU A 207 -14.94 22.56 -10.78
C LEU A 207 -15.24 21.39 -9.84
N GLU A 208 -15.49 20.20 -10.37
CA GLU A 208 -15.76 19.01 -9.56
C GLU A 208 -14.53 18.60 -8.74
N THR A 209 -13.33 18.66 -9.31
CA THR A 209 -12.07 18.41 -8.58
C THR A 209 -11.88 19.40 -7.44
N ASN A 210 -12.15 20.69 -7.68
CA ASN A 210 -12.06 21.70 -6.62
C ASN A 210 -13.11 21.44 -5.52
N ARG A 211 -14.35 21.12 -5.89
CA ARG A 211 -15.43 20.77 -4.96
C ARG A 211 -15.06 19.57 -4.09
N LEU A 212 -14.51 18.52 -4.70
CA LEU A 212 -14.07 17.32 -4.00
C LEU A 212 -12.86 17.61 -3.09
N LEU A 213 -11.96 18.49 -3.49
CA LEU A 213 -10.82 18.91 -2.66
C LEU A 213 -11.31 19.68 -1.42
N GLU A 214 -12.29 20.57 -1.59
CA GLU A 214 -12.93 21.28 -0.48
C GLU A 214 -13.63 20.30 0.48
N GLU A 215 -14.37 19.31 -0.05
CA GLU A 215 -14.99 18.26 0.76
C GLU A 215 -13.95 17.43 1.52
N LEU A 216 -12.83 17.08 0.88
CA LEU A 216 -11.74 16.33 1.51
C LEU A 216 -11.13 17.13 2.67
N VAL A 217 -10.82 18.40 2.44
CA VAL A 217 -10.27 19.29 3.47
C VAL A 217 -11.27 19.49 4.61
N GLN A 218 -12.56 19.57 4.31
CA GLN A 218 -13.61 19.67 5.33
C GLN A 218 -13.69 18.38 6.17
N LYS A 219 -13.61 17.21 5.53
CA LYS A 219 -13.61 15.91 6.21
C LYS A 219 -12.36 15.70 7.07
N GLU A 220 -11.20 16.18 6.62
CA GLU A 220 -9.97 16.18 7.41
C GLU A 220 -10.12 17.00 8.69
N ARG A 221 -10.69 18.22 8.60
CA ARG A 221 -10.96 19.06 9.78
C ARG A 221 -11.94 18.39 10.73
N GLU A 222 -13.03 17.82 10.23
CA GLU A 222 -14.00 17.08 11.04
C GLU A 222 -13.34 15.91 11.78
N PHE A 223 -12.50 15.14 11.08
CA PHE A 223 -11.76 14.04 11.69
C PHE A 223 -10.78 14.51 12.75
N GLN A 224 -10.03 15.60 12.49
CA GLN A 224 -9.14 16.19 13.48
C GLN A 224 -9.91 16.61 14.74
N VAL A 225 -11.08 17.24 14.61
CA VAL A 225 -11.90 17.62 15.78
C VAL A 225 -12.34 16.40 16.58
N LEU A 226 -12.83 15.36 15.91
CA LEU A 226 -13.23 14.11 16.57
C LEU A 226 -12.06 13.43 17.29
N LEU A 227 -10.87 13.45 16.69
CA LEU A 227 -9.66 12.89 17.31
C LEU A 227 -9.28 13.66 18.58
N HIS A 228 -9.27 14.99 18.54
CA HIS A 228 -9.01 15.81 19.73
C HIS A 228 -10.03 15.55 20.83
N GLN A 229 -11.32 15.45 20.48
CA GLN A 229 -12.38 15.15 21.43
C GLN A 229 -12.22 13.76 22.07
N ALA A 230 -11.86 12.74 21.27
CA ALA A 230 -11.64 11.38 21.78
C ALA A 230 -10.42 11.30 22.72
N ILE A 231 -9.36 12.06 22.43
CA ILE A 231 -8.19 12.17 23.32
C ILE A 231 -8.59 12.84 24.64
N GLU A 232 -9.29 13.97 24.59
CA GLU A 232 -9.74 14.69 25.79
C GLU A 232 -10.68 13.85 26.66
N GLU A 233 -11.59 13.09 26.05
CA GLU A 233 -12.46 12.14 26.75
C GLU A 233 -11.64 11.07 27.49
N LYS A 234 -10.63 10.49 26.82
CA LYS A 234 -9.74 9.50 27.43
C LYS A 234 -8.88 10.09 28.55
N ASP A 235 -8.39 11.32 28.38
CA ASP A 235 -7.65 12.01 29.44
C ASP A 235 -8.54 12.31 30.65
N GLN A 236 -9.82 12.65 30.43
CA GLN A 236 -10.78 12.83 31.52
C GLN A 236 -11.09 11.49 32.21
N GLU A 237 -11.22 10.41 31.46
CA GLU A 237 -11.39 9.05 32.00
C GLU A 237 -10.17 8.63 32.84
N ILE A 238 -8.96 8.84 32.33
CA ILE A 238 -7.71 8.57 33.07
C ILE A 238 -7.65 9.42 34.34
N ARG A 239 -8.00 10.71 34.29
CA ARG A 239 -8.07 11.57 35.48
C ARG A 239 -9.07 11.04 36.50
N ASN A 240 -10.27 10.63 36.08
CA ASN A 240 -11.28 10.05 36.97
C ASN A 240 -10.80 8.74 37.60
N LEU A 241 -10.17 7.87 36.82
CA LEU A 241 -9.59 6.63 37.32
C LEU A 241 -8.46 6.89 38.32
N ARG A 242 -7.60 7.87 38.05
CA ARG A 242 -6.54 8.31 38.98
C ARG A 242 -7.10 8.86 40.28
N LEU A 243 -8.17 9.65 40.23
CA LEU A 243 -8.87 10.14 41.42
C LEU A 243 -9.49 8.99 42.22
N ARG A 244 -10.09 8.01 41.55
CA ARG A 244 -10.67 6.82 42.18
C ARG A 244 -9.61 5.87 42.74
N SER A 245 -8.43 5.82 42.11
CA SER A 245 -7.29 5.03 42.56
C SER A 245 -6.41 5.78 43.57
N GLN A 246 -6.79 7.00 43.99
CA GLN A 246 -6.10 7.61 45.12
C GLN A 246 -6.27 6.70 46.34
N PRO A 247 -5.19 6.43 47.09
CA PRO A 247 -5.30 5.68 48.33
C PRO A 247 -6.31 6.37 49.22
N ILE A 248 -7.26 5.62 49.75
CA ILE A 248 -8.08 6.08 50.86
C ILE A 248 -7.09 6.39 51.99
N ASP A 249 -6.89 7.67 52.30
CA ASP A 249 -6.16 8.09 53.50
C ASP A 249 -6.95 7.58 54.70
N ILE A 250 -6.64 6.36 55.14
CA ILE A 250 -7.01 5.86 56.46
C ILE A 250 -6.09 6.60 57.44
N PRO A 251 -6.60 7.50 58.30
CA PRO A 251 -5.76 8.18 59.26
C PRO A 251 -5.26 7.16 60.29
N GLY A 252 -4.03 6.66 60.12
CA GLY A 252 -3.47 5.70 61.08
C GLY A 252 -2.16 5.00 60.75
N LEU A 253 -1.69 4.95 59.50
CA LEU A 253 -0.43 4.26 59.17
C LEU A 253 0.47 5.10 58.27
N SER A 254 1.21 6.00 58.91
CA SER A 254 2.41 6.59 58.33
C SER A 254 3.49 5.51 58.27
N LEU A 255 3.86 5.03 57.07
CA LEU A 255 5.13 4.34 56.87
C LEU A 255 5.59 4.39 55.40
N CYS A 256 6.52 5.33 55.18
CA CYS A 256 7.73 5.19 54.36
C CYS A 256 7.55 4.81 52.89
N HIS A 257 7.23 5.81 52.09
CA HIS A 257 7.74 5.92 50.73
C HIS A 257 9.28 5.99 50.79
N ARG A 258 9.96 4.89 50.45
CA ARG A 258 11.41 4.92 50.18
C ARG A 258 11.71 4.08 48.95
N HIS A 259 11.51 4.67 47.78
CA HIS A 259 12.21 4.24 46.58
C HIS A 259 13.70 4.61 46.75
N SER A 260 14.60 3.63 46.78
CA SER A 260 16.02 3.84 46.51
C SER A 260 16.72 2.55 46.09
N THR A 261 17.20 2.59 44.83
CA THR A 261 18.49 2.07 44.36
C THR A 261 18.78 0.57 44.43
N GLY A 262 18.69 -0.10 43.28
CA GLY A 262 19.90 -0.56 42.56
C GLY A 262 20.79 -1.64 43.18
N THR A 263 20.38 -2.31 44.24
CA THR A 263 21.00 -3.55 44.72
C THR A 263 19.91 -4.60 44.85
N ARG A 264 20.11 -5.79 44.27
CA ARG A 264 19.30 -7.00 44.52
C ARG A 264 19.17 -7.17 46.03
N THR A 265 18.09 -6.65 46.58
CA THR A 265 17.83 -6.71 48.01
C THR A 265 16.95 -7.93 48.16
N GLU A 266 17.60 -9.08 48.26
CA GLU A 266 16.92 -10.32 48.61
C GLU A 266 16.18 -10.06 49.93
N ASP A 267 14.85 -9.99 49.89
CA ASP A 267 14.03 -9.78 51.07
C ASP A 267 14.10 -11.06 51.94
N PRO A 268 14.84 -11.03 53.07
CA PRO A 268 15.06 -12.23 53.88
C PRO A 268 13.75 -12.73 54.51
N ASP A 269 12.79 -11.83 54.74
CA ASP A 269 11.49 -12.17 55.32
C ASP A 269 10.63 -12.92 54.29
N LEU A 270 10.71 -12.53 53.01
CA LEU A 270 10.06 -13.26 51.93
C LEU A 270 10.63 -14.68 51.78
N ILE A 271 11.95 -14.82 51.78
CA ILE A 271 12.62 -16.12 51.66
C ILE A 271 12.22 -17.03 52.83
N SER A 272 12.26 -16.51 54.05
CA SER A 272 11.86 -17.23 55.26
C SER A 272 10.40 -17.68 55.17
N TRP A 273 9.49 -16.77 54.80
CA TRP A 273 8.07 -17.09 54.70
C TRP A 273 7.79 -18.13 53.62
N LEU A 274 8.37 -18.00 52.42
CA LEU A 274 8.23 -18.97 51.34
C LEU A 274 8.77 -20.34 51.74
N THR A 275 9.88 -20.38 52.47
CA THR A 275 10.46 -21.63 53.00
C THR A 275 9.51 -22.29 54.00
N VAL A 276 8.88 -21.51 54.89
CA VAL A 276 7.86 -22.02 55.83
C VAL A 276 6.63 -22.57 55.10
N GLN A 277 6.25 -21.98 53.96
CA GLN A 277 5.17 -22.51 53.11
C GLN A 277 5.58 -23.73 52.26
N GLY A 278 6.84 -24.18 52.35
CA GLY A 278 7.34 -25.35 51.63
C GLY A 278 7.74 -25.08 50.17
N ALA A 279 8.05 -23.83 49.82
CA ALA A 279 8.57 -23.49 48.49
C ALA A 279 9.98 -24.06 48.27
N ASP A 280 10.22 -24.59 47.07
CA ASP A 280 11.55 -24.99 46.63
C ASP A 280 12.40 -23.77 46.24
N GLU A 281 13.73 -23.94 46.25
CA GLU A 281 14.68 -22.88 45.90
C GLU A 281 14.41 -22.29 44.50
N ALA A 282 13.94 -23.11 43.55
CA ALA A 282 13.54 -22.66 42.23
C ALA A 282 12.29 -21.74 42.25
N THR A 283 11.35 -21.98 43.17
CA THR A 283 10.20 -21.08 43.37
C THR A 283 10.62 -19.79 44.04
N ILE A 284 11.45 -19.86 45.08
CA ILE A 284 11.97 -18.67 45.78
C ILE A 284 12.71 -17.77 44.80
N ASN A 285 13.59 -18.34 43.97
CA ASN A 285 14.33 -17.60 42.95
C ASN A 285 13.42 -16.90 41.92
N LYS A 286 12.24 -17.42 41.62
CA LYS A 286 11.29 -16.75 40.72
C LYS A 286 10.67 -15.51 41.34
N PHE A 287 10.38 -15.54 42.63
CA PHE A 287 9.90 -14.34 43.33
C PHE A 287 10.99 -13.28 43.43
N LEU A 288 12.23 -13.69 43.72
CA LEU A 288 13.38 -12.79 43.79
C LEU A 288 13.78 -12.23 42.41
N ALA A 289 13.61 -13.00 41.33
CA ALA A 289 13.90 -12.53 39.97
C ALA A 289 12.96 -11.39 39.52
N GLU A 290 11.76 -11.34 40.08
CA GLU A 290 10.74 -10.31 39.80
C GLU A 290 10.72 -9.23 40.90
N ASP A 291 11.73 -9.19 41.77
CA ASP A 291 11.88 -8.21 42.86
C ASP A 291 10.66 -8.11 43.80
N TYR A 292 9.93 -9.20 44.03
CA TYR A 292 8.82 -9.22 44.98
C TYR A 292 9.34 -9.07 46.42
N THR A 293 8.64 -8.28 47.24
CA THR A 293 8.80 -8.27 48.71
C THR A 293 7.73 -9.12 49.40
N LEU A 294 7.93 -9.48 50.67
CA LEU A 294 6.92 -10.21 51.45
C LEU A 294 5.60 -9.45 51.51
N MET A 295 5.66 -8.13 51.66
CA MET A 295 4.48 -7.29 51.71
C MET A 295 3.74 -7.29 50.37
N ASP A 296 4.47 -7.29 49.25
CA ASP A 296 3.85 -7.34 47.92
C ASP A 296 3.07 -8.63 47.71
N VAL A 297 3.68 -9.76 48.10
CA VAL A 297 3.05 -11.08 48.00
C VAL A 297 1.81 -11.18 48.89
N LEU A 298 1.88 -10.69 50.12
CA LEU A 298 0.78 -10.81 51.07
C LEU A 298 -0.37 -9.84 50.79
N CYS A 299 -0.09 -8.61 50.37
CA CYS A 299 -1.11 -7.56 50.26
C CYS A 299 -1.61 -7.33 48.84
N TYR A 300 -0.76 -7.44 47.82
CA TYR A 300 -1.09 -6.98 46.47
C TYR A 300 -1.19 -8.11 45.44
N VAL A 301 -0.42 -9.18 45.58
CA VAL A 301 -0.39 -10.28 44.59
C VAL A 301 -1.77 -10.94 44.42
N THR A 302 -2.18 -11.13 43.18
CA THR A 302 -3.41 -11.82 42.81
C THR A 302 -3.15 -13.27 42.41
N ARG A 303 -4.22 -14.04 42.25
CA ARG A 303 -4.11 -15.44 41.84
C ARG A 303 -3.51 -15.58 40.43
N ASP A 304 -3.75 -14.60 39.56
CA ASP A 304 -3.23 -14.63 38.19
C ASP A 304 -1.74 -14.26 38.15
N ASP A 305 -1.28 -13.36 39.02
CA ASP A 305 0.15 -13.04 39.17
C ASP A 305 0.96 -14.29 39.59
N LEU A 306 0.42 -15.10 40.51
CA LEU A 306 1.03 -16.39 40.88
C LEU A 306 1.08 -17.39 39.71
N LYS A 307 0.14 -17.33 38.77
CA LYS A 307 0.20 -18.17 37.55
C LYS A 307 1.29 -17.69 36.60
N CYS A 308 1.51 -16.38 36.50
CA CYS A 308 2.57 -15.79 35.67
C CYS A 308 3.97 -16.24 36.12
N LEU A 309 4.17 -16.50 37.42
CA LEU A 309 5.40 -17.09 37.97
C LEU A 309 5.61 -18.58 37.59
N ARG A 310 4.68 -19.20 36.86
CA ARG A 310 4.75 -20.60 36.39
C ARG A 310 5.06 -21.57 37.54
N LEU A 311 4.42 -21.38 38.68
CA LEU A 311 4.58 -22.24 39.84
C LEU A 311 3.92 -23.61 39.59
N ARG A 312 4.41 -24.65 40.27
CA ARG A 312 3.72 -25.95 40.25
C ARG A 312 2.33 -25.77 40.86
N GLY A 313 1.30 -26.40 40.29
CA GLY A 313 -0.09 -26.17 40.69
C GLY A 313 -0.35 -26.35 42.20
N GLY A 314 0.27 -27.35 42.83
CA GLY A 314 0.19 -27.55 44.28
C GLY A 314 0.77 -26.39 45.09
N MET A 315 1.94 -25.86 44.67
CA MET A 315 2.57 -24.72 45.32
C MET A 315 1.73 -23.45 45.18
N LEU A 316 1.16 -23.22 43.99
CA LEU A 316 0.25 -22.10 43.76
C LEU A 316 -0.95 -22.15 44.70
N CYS A 317 -1.56 -23.33 44.88
CA CYS A 317 -2.67 -23.52 45.81
C CYS A 317 -2.28 -23.26 47.26
N THR A 318 -1.12 -23.77 47.70
CA THR A 318 -0.62 -23.55 49.07
C THR A 318 -0.34 -22.07 49.34
N LEU A 319 0.37 -21.39 48.44
CA LEU A 319 0.67 -19.97 48.59
C LEU A 319 -0.59 -19.11 48.54
N TRP A 320 -1.49 -19.36 47.58
CA TRP A 320 -2.74 -18.61 47.49
C TRP A 320 -3.58 -18.75 48.75
N LYS A 321 -3.66 -19.97 49.33
CA LYS A 321 -4.34 -20.20 50.60
C LYS A 321 -3.69 -19.41 51.74
N ALA A 322 -2.36 -19.44 51.85
CA ALA A 322 -1.65 -18.70 52.89
C ALA A 322 -1.83 -17.17 52.78
N ILE A 323 -1.85 -16.64 51.55
CA ILE A 323 -2.12 -15.22 51.27
C ILE A 323 -3.56 -14.87 51.67
N THR A 324 -4.54 -15.67 51.28
CA THR A 324 -5.94 -15.42 51.65
C THR A 324 -6.18 -15.53 53.15
N ASP A 325 -5.52 -16.48 53.82
CA ASP A 325 -5.62 -16.65 55.28
C ASP A 325 -4.97 -15.47 56.02
N PHE A 326 -3.87 -14.93 55.49
CA PHE A 326 -3.26 -13.70 56.01
C PHE A 326 -4.19 -12.51 55.85
N ARG A 327 -4.73 -12.29 54.65
CA ARG A 327 -5.68 -11.19 54.38
C ARG A 327 -6.94 -11.30 55.23
N GLY A 328 -7.46 -12.52 55.44
CA GLY A 328 -8.64 -12.76 56.27
C GLY A 328 -8.43 -12.52 57.77
N LYS A 329 -7.18 -12.55 58.26
CA LYS A 329 -6.83 -12.23 59.66
C LYS A 329 -6.51 -10.75 59.87
N HIS A 330 -6.25 -10.01 58.79
CA HIS A 330 -5.84 -8.61 58.80
C HIS A 330 -6.86 -7.67 58.11
N ALA A 331 -8.05 -8.17 57.77
CA ALA A 331 -9.20 -7.41 57.28
C ALA A 331 -10.16 -7.08 58.43
#